data_AF-A0A169S864-F1
#
_entry.id   AF-A0A169S864-F1
#
_cell.length_a   1.000
_cell.length_b   1.000
_cell.length_c   1.000
_cell.angle_alpha   90.00
_cell.angle_beta   90.00
_cell.angle_gamma   90.00
#
_symmetry.space_group_name_H-M   'P 1'
#
loop_
_entity.id
_entity.type
_entity.pdbx_description
1 polymer ?
#
loop_
_entity_poly.entity_id
_entity_poly.type
_entity_poly.pdbx_seq_one_letter_code
_entity_poly.pdbx_strand_id
1 'polypeptide(L)'
;MKKHLMIPAALLIGSLALVSCAPTPATQNVETVSAAMTDTPTYTSSSRSVESTAGTVAATEEAALTLQANSPGVPGAGGTRYSFNSLTVSEQAAASAVLKALLNDASSQHFAHPSYLDISGTPSADNTWGVSFSGDAGSASAIFSGGGVEISAVDMPLSADSLPQMNSFYSSLTQEQLDGLESGIAVSSLSAGQQDVLLDMVATSVGLADSETTDTMITKIRDSLSDTYLFGTADELSISGPEVDFEVSRQGSALKVTYRDPSTDSLIAEERVDISGVAAAPPEVV
;
A
#
# COMPACT_ATOMS: atom_id res chain seq x y z
N MET A 1 46.80 -36.19 -49.06
CA MET A 1 45.85 -36.83 -50.02
C MET A 1 44.94 -37.74 -49.21
N LYS A 2 43.62 -37.81 -49.50
CA LYS A 2 42.58 -38.55 -48.71
C LYS A 2 42.41 -37.97 -47.28
N LYS A 3 41.26 -37.53 -46.75
CA LYS A 3 39.81 -37.72 -47.00
C LYS A 3 39.31 -39.17 -46.88
N HIS A 4 38.48 -39.44 -45.86
CA HIS A 4 37.52 -40.54 -45.57
C HIS A 4 37.40 -40.65 -44.02
N LEU A 5 36.27 -40.99 -43.36
CA LEU A 5 34.85 -40.95 -43.74
C LEU A 5 33.96 -40.85 -42.45
N MET A 6 32.67 -40.58 -42.66
CA MET A 6 31.53 -40.36 -41.76
C MET A 6 31.19 -41.53 -40.78
N ILE A 7 30.67 -41.29 -39.54
CA ILE A 7 29.25 -41.50 -39.05
C ILE A 7 28.89 -42.93 -38.53
N PRO A 8 27.97 -43.16 -37.54
CA PRO A 8 27.42 -42.34 -36.43
C PRO A 8 27.11 -43.14 -35.10
N ALA A 9 26.33 -42.52 -34.19
CA ALA A 9 25.38 -43.14 -33.23
C ALA A 9 25.97 -43.98 -32.04
N ALA A 10 25.25 -44.24 -30.94
CA ALA A 10 23.80 -44.18 -30.68
C ALA A 10 23.41 -43.80 -29.23
N LEU A 11 22.10 -43.62 -29.00
CA LEU A 11 21.43 -43.43 -27.72
C LEU A 11 21.43 -44.71 -26.86
N LEU A 12 21.53 -44.60 -25.53
CA LEU A 12 21.12 -45.68 -24.61
C LEU A 12 20.62 -45.11 -23.28
N ILE A 13 19.69 -45.84 -22.64
CA ILE A 13 18.84 -45.38 -21.54
C ILE A 13 19.06 -46.27 -20.31
N GLY A 14 19.08 -45.65 -19.13
CA GLY A 14 18.71 -46.26 -17.86
C GLY A 14 18.99 -45.32 -16.68
N SER A 15 18.33 -45.39 -15.53
CA SER A 15 17.10 -46.07 -15.06
C SER A 15 17.22 -46.07 -13.54
N LEU A 16 16.24 -45.50 -12.80
CA LEU A 16 15.77 -45.93 -11.46
C LEU A 16 16.79 -46.08 -10.28
N ALA A 17 16.53 -45.75 -9.02
CA ALA A 17 15.32 -45.30 -8.31
C ALA A 17 15.68 -44.46 -7.06
N LEU A 18 14.69 -44.18 -6.20
CA LEU A 18 14.78 -43.42 -4.94
C LEU A 18 15.38 -44.26 -3.78
N VAL A 19 15.84 -43.59 -2.69
CA VAL A 19 15.22 -43.66 -1.33
C VAL A 19 16.04 -42.90 -0.25
N SER A 20 15.31 -42.15 0.58
CA SER A 20 15.57 -41.57 1.93
C SER A 20 16.82 -41.99 2.75
N CYS A 21 17.48 -41.03 3.44
CA CYS A 21 17.24 -40.69 4.87
C CYS A 21 18.25 -39.64 5.44
N ALA A 22 17.91 -38.97 6.55
CA ALA A 22 18.78 -38.04 7.31
C ALA A 22 18.81 -38.41 8.81
N PRO A 23 19.82 -37.98 9.60
CA PRO A 23 19.66 -36.73 10.37
C PRO A 23 20.95 -35.90 10.65
N THR A 24 20.73 -34.73 11.27
CA THR A 24 21.63 -33.63 11.72
C THR A 24 22.19 -33.84 13.16
N PRO A 25 22.90 -32.88 13.84
CA PRO A 25 23.66 -31.67 13.43
C PRO A 25 25.13 -31.75 14.00
N ALA A 26 25.90 -30.74 14.49
CA ALA A 26 25.88 -29.26 14.61
C ALA A 26 27.32 -28.72 14.85
N THR A 27 27.69 -27.56 14.29
CA THR A 27 28.65 -26.61 14.92
C THR A 27 28.41 -25.17 14.43
N GLN A 28 28.56 -24.18 15.31
CA GLN A 28 28.57 -22.75 14.98
C GLN A 28 29.98 -22.26 14.61
N ASN A 29 30.05 -21.17 13.84
CA ASN A 29 31.04 -20.10 14.07
C ASN A 29 30.50 -18.79 13.49
N VAL A 30 30.83 -17.67 14.14
CA VAL A 30 30.45 -16.31 13.74
C VAL A 30 31.70 -15.59 13.26
N GLU A 31 31.67 -14.95 12.08
CA GLU A 31 32.55 -13.81 11.80
C GLU A 31 32.02 -12.90 10.66
N THR A 32 31.70 -11.66 11.05
CA THR A 32 31.98 -10.38 10.36
C THR A 32 31.39 -10.06 8.97
N VAL A 33 30.73 -8.89 8.92
CA VAL A 33 30.19 -8.20 7.73
C VAL A 33 31.29 -7.64 6.81
N SER A 34 31.17 -7.83 5.48
CA SER A 34 31.47 -6.81 4.43
C SER A 34 31.43 -7.35 2.99
N ALA A 35 30.40 -6.99 2.20
CA ALA A 35 30.44 -6.69 0.74
C ALA A 35 29.03 -6.35 0.22
N ALA A 36 28.92 -5.44 -0.77
CA ALA A 36 27.77 -5.12 -1.65
C ALA A 36 26.34 -5.51 -1.18
N MET A 37 25.38 -4.61 -0.93
CA MET A 37 25.13 -3.30 -1.57
C MET A 37 24.99 -3.31 -3.10
N THR A 38 24.37 -4.36 -3.65
CA THR A 38 23.48 -4.29 -4.83
C THR A 38 22.60 -5.55 -4.86
N ASP A 39 21.38 -5.45 -4.35
CA ASP A 39 20.16 -6.16 -4.80
C ASP A 39 19.01 -5.84 -3.82
N THR A 40 17.76 -5.86 -4.29
CA THR A 40 16.58 -5.77 -3.42
C THR A 40 16.53 -6.98 -2.50
N PRO A 41 16.38 -6.83 -1.17
CA PRO A 41 16.37 -7.97 -0.26
C PRO A 41 15.20 -8.92 -0.57
N THR A 42 15.53 -10.07 -1.14
CA THR A 42 14.57 -11.17 -1.32
C THR A 42 14.42 -11.84 0.05
N TYR A 43 13.44 -11.41 0.84
CA TYR A 43 13.19 -11.89 2.20
C TYR A 43 12.82 -13.38 2.22
N THR A 44 13.83 -14.24 2.35
CA THR A 44 13.66 -15.69 2.52
C THR A 44 13.21 -16.00 3.95
N SER A 45 11.91 -15.82 4.21
CA SER A 45 11.25 -16.10 5.49
C SER A 45 11.67 -17.47 6.03
N SER A 46 12.40 -17.45 7.15
CA SER A 46 13.07 -18.63 7.68
C SER A 46 12.37 -19.10 8.96
N SER A 47 11.65 -20.21 8.86
CA SER A 47 11.09 -21.02 9.95
C SER A 47 9.84 -20.53 10.69
N ARG A 48 9.09 -19.54 10.19
CA ARG A 48 7.69 -19.28 10.60
C ARG A 48 6.74 -19.22 9.42
N SER A 49 6.03 -20.33 9.18
CA SER A 49 4.77 -20.30 8.44
C SER A 49 3.70 -19.72 9.37
N VAL A 50 3.16 -18.56 9.01
CA VAL A 50 1.98 -17.94 9.63
C VAL A 50 1.12 -17.42 8.48
N GLU A 51 -0.20 -17.56 8.60
CA GLU A 51 -1.14 -17.35 7.50
C GLU A 51 -1.55 -15.86 7.35
N SER A 52 -1.96 -15.51 6.13
CA SER A 52 -2.98 -14.52 5.77
C SER A 52 -2.76 -13.01 6.03
N THR A 53 -2.09 -12.60 7.10
CA THR A 53 -1.95 -11.14 7.44
C THR A 53 -0.58 -10.77 8.01
N ALA A 54 0.27 -11.76 8.29
CA ALA A 54 1.57 -11.53 8.93
C ALA A 54 2.61 -10.82 8.05
N GLY A 55 2.40 -10.74 6.72
CA GLY A 55 3.38 -10.26 5.74
C GLY A 55 3.84 -8.82 5.98
N THR A 56 2.99 -7.83 5.64
CA THR A 56 3.29 -6.40 5.84
C THR A 56 3.56 -6.06 7.31
N VAL A 57 2.83 -6.66 8.26
CA VAL A 57 3.00 -6.36 9.70
C VAL A 57 4.38 -6.76 10.20
N ALA A 58 4.81 -8.01 9.97
CA ALA A 58 6.11 -8.49 10.43
C ALA A 58 7.28 -7.84 9.66
N ALA A 59 7.13 -7.61 8.34
CA ALA A 59 8.14 -6.93 7.55
C ALA A 59 8.34 -5.47 8.02
N THR A 60 7.26 -4.76 8.34
CA THR A 60 7.35 -3.37 8.82
C THR A 60 7.86 -3.32 10.26
N GLU A 61 7.49 -4.29 11.11
CA GLU A 61 8.08 -4.45 12.46
C GLU A 61 9.59 -4.68 12.38
N GLU A 62 10.06 -5.62 11.56
CA GLU A 62 11.49 -5.94 11.40
C GLU A 62 12.26 -4.72 10.87
N ALA A 63 11.72 -4.00 9.89
CA ALA A 63 12.32 -2.77 9.36
C ALA A 63 12.35 -1.64 10.42
N ALA A 64 11.26 -1.45 11.18
CA ALA A 64 11.16 -0.44 12.23
C ALA A 64 12.13 -0.70 13.38
N LEU A 65 12.22 -1.95 13.86
CA LEU A 65 13.20 -2.36 14.87
C LEU A 65 14.63 -2.22 14.36
N THR A 66 14.89 -2.56 13.09
CA THR A 66 16.20 -2.39 12.46
C THR A 66 16.61 -0.91 12.37
N LEU A 67 15.67 -0.01 12.03
CA LEU A 67 15.93 1.43 12.09
C LEU A 67 16.22 1.89 13.52
N GLN A 68 15.38 1.54 14.49
CA GLN A 68 15.55 1.94 15.89
C GLN A 68 16.86 1.43 16.52
N ALA A 69 17.34 0.24 16.12
CA ALA A 69 18.61 -0.31 16.59
C ALA A 69 19.84 0.40 16.01
N ASN A 70 19.74 0.97 14.79
CA ASN A 70 20.84 1.66 14.11
C ASN A 70 20.78 3.19 14.24
N SER A 71 19.60 3.75 14.52
CA SER A 71 19.35 5.18 14.63
C SER A 71 18.41 5.49 15.81
N PRO A 72 18.85 6.26 16.83
CA PRO A 72 18.01 6.60 17.98
C PRO A 72 16.93 7.64 17.66
N GLY A 73 17.00 8.29 16.48
CA GLY A 73 16.10 9.37 16.07
C GLY A 73 16.06 10.54 17.06
N VAL A 74 14.91 11.20 17.12
CA VAL A 74 14.60 12.28 18.08
C VAL A 74 13.31 11.92 18.82
N PRO A 75 13.25 11.98 20.16
CA PRO A 75 12.01 11.76 20.91
C PRO A 75 10.90 12.74 20.50
N GLY A 76 9.76 12.19 20.07
CA GLY A 76 8.56 12.92 19.68
C GLY A 76 7.40 12.74 20.66
N ALA A 77 6.23 13.23 20.29
CA ALA A 77 5.01 13.08 21.09
C ALA A 77 4.45 11.65 20.94
N GLY A 78 4.89 10.73 21.81
CA GLY A 78 4.44 9.33 21.82
C GLY A 78 5.22 8.37 20.91
N GLY A 79 6.40 8.76 20.45
CA GLY A 79 7.21 7.97 19.51
C GLY A 79 8.59 8.55 19.23
N THR A 80 9.23 8.03 18.18
CA THR A 80 10.55 8.47 17.70
C THR A 80 10.42 9.06 16.29
N ARG A 81 10.92 10.27 16.10
CA ARG A 81 10.96 11.00 14.82
C ARG A 81 12.32 10.87 14.14
N TYR A 82 12.29 10.68 12.83
CA TYR A 82 13.43 10.59 11.94
C TYR A 82 13.31 11.66 10.85
N SER A 83 14.29 12.57 10.78
CA SER A 83 14.43 13.55 9.70
C SER A 83 15.36 12.96 8.65
N PHE A 84 14.87 12.64 7.44
CA PHE A 84 15.68 12.01 6.39
C PHE A 84 16.90 12.86 6.02
N ASN A 85 16.75 14.19 6.02
CA ASN A 85 17.83 15.16 5.81
C ASN A 85 18.90 15.20 6.92
N SER A 86 18.69 14.46 8.02
CA SER A 86 19.59 14.38 9.18
C SER A 86 20.18 12.99 9.39
N LEU A 87 19.75 12.00 8.59
CA LEU A 87 20.21 10.61 8.64
C LEU A 87 21.42 10.37 7.75
N THR A 88 22.29 9.41 8.11
CA THR A 88 23.29 8.86 7.19
C THR A 88 22.64 8.04 6.09
N VAL A 89 23.35 7.81 4.98
CA VAL A 89 22.84 7.01 3.83
C VAL A 89 22.36 5.61 4.25
N SER A 90 23.03 4.98 5.22
CA SER A 90 22.62 3.69 5.81
C SER A 90 21.32 3.77 6.61
N GLU A 91 21.11 4.84 7.38
CA GLU A 91 19.87 5.03 8.14
C GLU A 91 18.72 5.47 7.24
N GLN A 92 18.98 6.28 6.21
CA GLN A 92 18.02 6.61 5.15
C GLN A 92 17.53 5.34 4.46
N ALA A 93 18.44 4.42 4.09
CA ALA A 93 18.08 3.15 3.49
C ALA A 93 17.21 2.27 4.42
N ALA A 94 17.50 2.26 5.72
CA ALA A 94 16.67 1.57 6.71
C ALA A 94 15.27 2.23 6.86
N ALA A 95 15.19 3.55 6.88
CA ALA A 95 13.92 4.28 6.95
C ALA A 95 13.07 4.11 5.68
N SER A 96 13.69 4.06 4.49
CA SER A 96 13.02 3.69 3.23
C SER A 96 12.62 2.21 3.17
N ALA A 97 13.25 1.32 3.93
CA ALA A 97 12.82 -0.07 4.03
C ALA A 97 11.49 -0.20 4.80
N VAL A 98 11.25 0.62 5.83
CA VAL A 98 9.95 0.71 6.52
C VAL A 98 8.83 1.08 5.53
N LEU A 99 9.09 2.06 4.64
CA LEU A 99 8.12 2.51 3.63
C LEU A 99 7.75 1.38 2.63
N LYS A 100 8.75 0.60 2.21
CA LYS A 100 8.60 -0.53 1.27
C LYS A 100 8.05 -1.81 1.90
N ALA A 101 8.09 -1.93 3.22
CA ALA A 101 7.44 -3.03 3.95
C ALA A 101 5.94 -2.76 4.16
N LEU A 102 5.58 -1.48 4.28
CA LEU A 102 4.20 -1.00 4.36
C LEU A 102 3.51 -1.00 2.99
N LEU A 103 4.10 -0.30 2.02
CA LEU A 103 3.51 -0.01 0.71
C LEU A 103 4.22 -0.79 -0.41
N ASN A 104 3.47 -1.18 -1.44
CA ASN A 104 4.04 -1.89 -2.60
C ASN A 104 5.02 -1.02 -3.40
N ASP A 105 5.74 -1.63 -4.36
CA ASP A 105 6.74 -0.92 -5.16
C ASP A 105 6.18 0.24 -5.99
N ALA A 106 4.88 0.29 -6.33
CA ALA A 106 4.27 1.43 -7.03
C ALA A 106 3.96 2.57 -6.05
N SER A 107 3.17 2.31 -5.00
CA SER A 107 2.79 3.33 -4.01
C SER A 107 4.02 3.89 -3.27
N SER A 108 5.02 3.05 -2.95
CA SER A 108 6.28 3.52 -2.35
C SER A 108 7.18 4.32 -3.32
N GLN A 109 7.06 4.13 -4.64
CA GLN A 109 7.72 4.99 -5.63
C GLN A 109 7.06 6.38 -5.75
N HIS A 110 5.76 6.50 -5.48
CA HIS A 110 5.10 7.80 -5.41
C HIS A 110 5.53 8.59 -4.16
N PHE A 111 5.74 7.91 -3.04
CA PHE A 111 6.40 8.46 -1.84
C PHE A 111 7.94 8.56 -1.94
N ALA A 112 8.53 8.76 -3.13
CA ALA A 112 9.98 8.60 -3.38
C ALA A 112 10.93 9.23 -2.34
N HIS A 113 10.59 10.40 -1.79
CA HIS A 113 11.44 11.19 -0.89
C HIS A 113 10.63 11.79 0.29
N PRO A 114 10.32 11.00 1.33
CA PRO A 114 9.72 11.54 2.55
C PRO A 114 10.74 12.45 3.27
N SER A 115 10.27 13.54 3.88
CA SER A 115 11.09 14.40 4.72
C SER A 115 11.24 13.84 6.13
N TYR A 116 10.17 13.23 6.65
CA TYR A 116 10.09 12.64 7.97
C TYR A 116 9.50 11.23 7.97
N LEU A 117 9.95 10.42 8.91
CA LEU A 117 9.32 9.19 9.37
C LEU A 117 9.11 9.32 10.89
N ASP A 118 7.89 9.11 11.36
CA ASP A 118 7.56 8.94 12.78
C ASP A 118 7.18 7.48 13.05
N ILE A 119 7.69 6.92 14.15
CA ILE A 119 7.28 5.60 14.66
C ILE A 119 6.70 5.80 16.06
N SER A 120 5.40 5.51 16.25
CA SER A 120 4.69 5.67 17.52
C SER A 120 4.54 4.34 18.26
N GLY A 121 4.57 4.40 19.60
CA GLY A 121 4.59 3.20 20.44
C GLY A 121 5.90 2.40 20.30
N THR A 122 5.81 1.08 20.48
CA THR A 122 6.93 0.14 20.34
C THR A 122 6.57 -0.89 19.27
N PRO A 123 7.34 -1.04 18.18
CA PRO A 123 7.06 -2.03 17.14
C PRO A 123 6.96 -3.45 17.70
N SER A 124 5.80 -4.09 17.50
CA SER A 124 5.46 -5.42 18.01
C SER A 124 4.12 -5.88 17.46
N ALA A 125 4.04 -7.07 16.86
CA ALA A 125 2.78 -7.67 16.41
C ALA A 125 1.73 -7.85 17.53
N ASP A 126 2.16 -7.97 18.79
CA ASP A 126 1.31 -8.18 19.96
C ASP A 126 0.69 -6.89 20.54
N ASN A 127 1.13 -5.71 20.10
CA ASN A 127 0.78 -4.41 20.69
C ASN A 127 0.31 -3.40 19.64
N THR A 128 -0.35 -2.32 20.07
CA THR A 128 -0.64 -1.19 19.18
C THR A 128 0.60 -0.32 18.99
N TRP A 129 1.00 -0.12 17.74
CA TRP A 129 2.07 0.79 17.32
C TRP A 129 1.72 1.41 15.97
N GLY A 130 2.47 2.42 15.52
CA GLY A 130 2.15 3.10 14.27
C GLY A 130 3.37 3.66 13.55
N VAL A 131 3.17 3.94 12.27
CA VAL A 131 4.16 4.53 11.35
C VAL A 131 3.49 5.67 10.61
N SER A 132 4.17 6.81 10.45
CA SER A 132 3.77 7.81 9.46
C SER A 132 4.94 8.44 8.74
N PHE A 133 4.75 8.69 7.45
CA PHE A 133 5.68 9.37 6.55
C PHE A 133 5.08 10.71 6.15
N SER A 134 5.91 11.74 6.01
CA SER A 134 5.46 13.05 5.51
C SER A 134 6.57 13.84 4.81
N GLY A 135 6.19 14.70 3.86
CA GLY A 135 7.08 15.65 3.18
C GLY A 135 6.35 16.44 2.10
N ASP A 136 7.11 17.15 1.26
CA ASP A 136 6.56 17.97 0.17
C ASP A 136 5.84 17.13 -0.91
N ALA A 137 6.08 15.82 -0.93
CA ALA A 137 5.42 14.83 -1.78
C ALA A 137 4.25 14.09 -1.07
N GLY A 138 3.65 14.71 -0.05
CA GLY A 138 2.48 14.17 0.66
C GLY A 138 2.80 13.40 1.94
N SER A 139 1.86 12.58 2.41
CA SER A 139 1.98 11.80 3.65
C SER A 139 1.21 10.48 3.63
N ALA A 140 1.67 9.49 4.38
CA ALA A 140 0.93 8.26 4.67
C ALA A 140 1.03 7.91 6.16
N SER A 141 -0.02 7.32 6.74
CA SER A 141 -0.02 6.81 8.11
C SER A 141 -0.67 5.43 8.20
N ALA A 142 -0.11 4.60 9.09
CA ALA A 142 -0.56 3.24 9.35
C ALA A 142 -0.56 2.98 10.86
N ILE A 143 -1.61 2.31 11.34
CA ILE A 143 -1.72 1.78 12.69
C ILE A 143 -1.68 0.25 12.60
N PHE A 144 -0.87 -0.37 13.44
CA PHE A 144 -0.77 -1.82 13.57
C PHE A 144 -1.42 -2.23 14.88
N SER A 145 -2.32 -3.22 14.87
CA SER A 145 -2.90 -3.76 16.09
C SER A 145 -3.35 -5.22 15.92
N GLY A 146 -3.07 -6.06 16.91
CA GLY A 146 -3.56 -7.46 16.95
C GLY A 146 -3.15 -8.34 15.76
N GLY A 147 -2.05 -8.02 15.08
CA GLY A 147 -1.61 -8.68 13.84
C GLY A 147 -2.25 -8.16 12.55
N GLY A 148 -3.11 -7.14 12.61
CA GLY A 148 -3.64 -6.40 11.45
C GLY A 148 -2.96 -5.04 11.25
N VAL A 149 -3.28 -4.39 10.13
CA VAL A 149 -2.87 -3.02 9.77
C VAL A 149 -4.05 -2.23 9.22
N GLU A 150 -4.16 -0.97 9.64
CA GLU A 150 -5.19 0.00 9.28
C GLU A 150 -4.48 1.24 8.71
N ILE A 151 -4.89 1.71 7.52
CA ILE A 151 -4.27 2.86 6.84
C ILE A 151 -5.11 4.10 7.10
N SER A 152 -4.79 4.84 8.16
CA SER A 152 -5.63 5.95 8.62
C SER A 152 -5.71 7.11 7.63
N ALA A 153 -4.60 7.46 6.97
CA ALA A 153 -4.59 8.49 5.94
C ALA A 153 -3.47 8.31 4.91
N VAL A 154 -3.75 8.66 3.66
CA VAL A 154 -2.80 8.78 2.54
C VAL A 154 -3.15 10.06 1.78
N ASP A 155 -2.15 10.90 1.52
CA ASP A 155 -2.24 12.11 0.71
C ASP A 155 -1.04 12.08 -0.26
N MET A 156 -1.28 12.03 -1.56
CA MET A 156 -0.25 11.84 -2.59
C MET A 156 -0.47 12.71 -3.84
N PRO A 157 0.58 13.39 -4.36
CA PRO A 157 0.61 13.91 -5.72
C PRO A 157 1.05 12.83 -6.71
N LEU A 158 0.13 12.33 -7.53
CA LEU A 158 0.39 11.43 -8.65
C LEU A 158 0.50 12.20 -9.98
N SER A 159 1.07 11.57 -11.00
CA SER A 159 0.97 12.09 -12.37
C SER A 159 -0.41 11.80 -12.97
N ALA A 160 -0.90 12.61 -13.90
CA ALA A 160 -2.17 12.34 -14.58
C ALA A 160 -2.19 10.98 -15.35
N ASP A 161 -1.01 10.48 -15.74
CA ASP A 161 -0.85 9.17 -16.39
C ASP A 161 -0.82 7.99 -15.39
N SER A 162 -0.79 8.26 -14.08
CA SER A 162 -0.71 7.22 -13.03
C SER A 162 -2.06 6.60 -12.65
N LEU A 163 -3.19 7.24 -12.97
CA LEU A 163 -4.55 6.70 -12.75
C LEU A 163 -5.35 6.63 -14.06
N PRO A 164 -4.95 5.79 -15.04
CA PRO A 164 -5.68 5.63 -16.30
C PRO A 164 -7.13 5.12 -16.09
N GLN A 165 -7.39 4.43 -14.98
CA GLN A 165 -8.72 3.99 -14.56
C GLN A 165 -9.72 5.15 -14.51
N MET A 166 -9.32 6.34 -14.06
CA MET A 166 -10.23 7.48 -13.89
C MET A 166 -10.88 7.89 -15.22
N ASN A 167 -10.09 8.03 -16.29
CA ASN A 167 -10.62 8.33 -17.63
C ASN A 167 -11.53 7.22 -18.16
N SER A 168 -11.20 5.96 -17.89
CA SER A 168 -12.04 4.81 -18.25
C SER A 168 -13.36 4.79 -17.46
N PHE A 169 -13.33 5.18 -16.20
CA PHE A 169 -14.50 5.25 -15.33
C PHE A 169 -15.50 6.29 -15.82
N TYR A 170 -15.08 7.55 -15.99
CA TYR A 170 -15.94 8.61 -16.54
C TYR A 170 -16.50 8.24 -17.93
N SER A 171 -15.69 7.61 -18.78
CA SER A 171 -16.12 7.14 -20.12
C SER A 171 -17.15 5.99 -20.08
N SER A 172 -17.38 5.38 -18.91
CA SER A 172 -18.33 4.29 -18.71
C SER A 172 -19.65 4.71 -18.07
N LEU A 173 -19.75 5.95 -17.56
CA LEU A 173 -20.96 6.46 -16.92
C LEU A 173 -22.04 6.80 -17.96
N THR A 174 -23.32 6.65 -17.59
CA THR A 174 -24.44 7.17 -18.37
C THR A 174 -24.55 8.70 -18.20
N GLN A 175 -25.25 9.39 -19.11
CA GLN A 175 -25.53 10.83 -18.93
C GLN A 175 -26.28 11.11 -17.62
N GLU A 176 -27.23 10.26 -17.24
CA GLU A 176 -27.98 10.36 -15.97
C GLU A 176 -27.08 10.18 -14.73
N GLN A 177 -26.07 9.30 -14.82
CA GLN A 177 -25.05 9.16 -13.77
C GLN A 177 -24.13 10.40 -13.72
N LEU A 178 -23.68 10.91 -14.87
CA LEU A 178 -22.83 12.10 -14.99
C LEU A 178 -23.54 13.36 -14.45
N ASP A 179 -24.78 13.59 -14.86
CA ASP A 179 -25.61 14.72 -14.43
C ASP A 179 -25.89 14.68 -12.92
N GLY A 180 -25.82 13.50 -12.29
CA GLY A 180 -26.02 13.31 -10.85
C GLY A 180 -24.76 13.45 -9.99
N LEU A 181 -23.55 13.49 -10.57
CA LEU A 181 -22.29 13.47 -9.80
C LEU A 181 -22.12 14.68 -8.87
N GLU A 182 -22.57 15.88 -9.28
CA GLU A 182 -22.48 17.10 -8.44
C GLU A 182 -23.39 17.02 -7.20
N SER A 183 -24.48 16.25 -7.28
CA SER A 183 -25.41 15.98 -6.15
C SER A 183 -25.09 14.71 -5.36
N GLY A 184 -24.16 13.89 -5.84
CA GLY A 184 -23.89 12.55 -5.36
C GLY A 184 -24.84 11.49 -5.92
N ILE A 185 -24.30 10.36 -6.37
CA ILE A 185 -25.05 9.15 -6.74
C ILE A 185 -24.65 8.00 -5.82
N ALA A 186 -25.62 7.18 -5.39
CA ALA A 186 -25.30 5.99 -4.59
C ALA A 186 -24.50 4.99 -5.43
N VAL A 187 -23.42 4.42 -4.89
CA VAL A 187 -22.56 3.46 -5.62
C VAL A 187 -23.35 2.18 -5.99
N SER A 188 -24.37 1.84 -5.22
CA SER A 188 -25.36 0.78 -5.52
C SER A 188 -26.20 1.02 -6.79
N SER A 189 -26.18 2.22 -7.37
CA SER A 189 -26.78 2.53 -8.69
C SER A 189 -25.84 2.27 -9.88
N LEU A 190 -24.56 2.02 -9.62
CA LEU A 190 -23.59 1.65 -10.63
C LEU A 190 -23.69 0.16 -10.99
N SER A 191 -23.25 -0.18 -12.20
CA SER A 191 -23.05 -1.57 -12.60
C SER A 191 -21.84 -2.18 -11.89
N ALA A 192 -21.81 -3.50 -11.72
CA ALA A 192 -20.70 -4.20 -11.06
C ALA A 192 -19.33 -3.85 -11.68
N GLY A 193 -19.23 -3.76 -13.03
CA GLY A 193 -17.99 -3.37 -13.70
C GLY A 193 -17.57 -1.91 -13.48
N GLN A 194 -18.49 -1.01 -13.17
CA GLN A 194 -18.17 0.36 -12.73
C GLN A 194 -17.68 0.34 -11.27
N GLN A 195 -18.29 -0.46 -10.40
CA GLN A 195 -17.87 -0.64 -9.00
C GLN A 195 -16.46 -1.27 -8.91
N ASP A 196 -16.17 -2.30 -9.71
CA ASP A 196 -14.86 -2.94 -9.76
C ASP A 196 -13.76 -1.96 -10.20
N VAL A 197 -14.03 -1.04 -11.13
CA VAL A 197 -13.07 0.01 -11.56
C VAL A 197 -12.82 1.05 -10.46
N LEU A 198 -13.81 1.38 -9.63
CA LEU A 198 -13.60 2.24 -8.46
C LEU A 198 -12.73 1.54 -7.41
N LEU A 199 -13.01 0.27 -7.11
CA LEU A 199 -12.22 -0.53 -6.16
C LEU A 199 -10.77 -0.73 -6.64
N ASP A 200 -10.54 -0.94 -7.93
CA ASP A 200 -9.20 -1.02 -8.54
C ASP A 200 -8.43 0.32 -8.43
N MET A 201 -9.13 1.46 -8.54
CA MET A 201 -8.54 2.79 -8.36
C MET A 201 -8.11 3.04 -6.91
N VAL A 202 -8.93 2.64 -5.93
CA VAL A 202 -8.59 2.70 -4.50
C VAL A 202 -7.42 1.76 -4.19
N ALA A 203 -7.48 0.50 -4.67
CA ALA A 203 -6.44 -0.50 -4.46
C ALA A 203 -5.08 -0.08 -5.05
N THR A 204 -5.07 0.45 -6.28
CA THR A 204 -3.88 0.98 -6.95
C THR A 204 -3.28 2.16 -6.18
N SER A 205 -4.11 3.01 -5.59
CA SER A 205 -3.67 4.19 -4.85
C SER A 205 -3.08 3.82 -3.49
N VAL A 206 -3.82 3.09 -2.66
CA VAL A 206 -3.45 2.80 -1.26
C VAL A 206 -2.37 1.72 -1.17
N GLY A 207 -2.49 0.65 -1.94
CA GLY A 207 -1.42 -0.29 -2.28
C GLY A 207 -0.49 -0.76 -1.15
N LEU A 208 -0.97 -1.61 -0.24
CA LEU A 208 -0.09 -2.29 0.72
C LEU A 208 0.90 -3.23 0.00
N ALA A 209 2.04 -3.51 0.65
CA ALA A 209 3.04 -4.43 0.11
C ALA A 209 2.54 -5.90 0.05
N ASP A 210 1.62 -6.27 0.94
CA ASP A 210 0.95 -7.57 0.97
C ASP A 210 -0.41 -7.55 0.24
N SER A 211 -0.60 -8.47 -0.70
CA SER A 211 -1.81 -8.54 -1.51
C SER A 211 -3.03 -9.07 -0.75
N GLU A 212 -2.85 -10.03 0.17
CA GLU A 212 -3.97 -10.65 0.90
C GLU A 212 -4.58 -9.68 1.93
N THR A 213 -3.73 -8.86 2.55
CA THR A 213 -4.12 -7.73 3.40
C THR A 213 -4.82 -6.64 2.58
N THR A 214 -4.34 -6.35 1.36
CA THR A 214 -5.01 -5.43 0.42
C THR A 214 -6.39 -5.95 0.02
N ASP A 215 -6.50 -7.22 -0.40
CA ASP A 215 -7.76 -7.87 -0.77
C ASP A 215 -8.76 -7.89 0.39
N THR A 216 -8.28 -8.06 1.63
CA THR A 216 -9.10 -8.00 2.85
C THR A 216 -9.68 -6.59 3.07
N MET A 217 -8.88 -5.54 2.93
CA MET A 217 -9.32 -4.15 3.03
C MET A 217 -10.32 -3.79 1.92
N ILE A 218 -10.00 -4.13 0.67
CA ILE A 218 -10.87 -3.89 -0.49
C ILE A 218 -12.19 -4.70 -0.39
N THR A 219 -12.19 -5.85 0.28
CA THR A 219 -13.40 -6.63 0.53
C THR A 219 -14.33 -5.95 1.54
N LYS A 220 -13.82 -5.37 2.64
CA LYS A 220 -14.63 -4.54 3.54
C LYS A 220 -15.31 -3.40 2.79
N ILE A 221 -14.55 -2.67 1.97
CA ILE A 221 -15.06 -1.56 1.17
C ILE A 221 -16.15 -2.05 0.22
N ARG A 222 -15.91 -3.16 -0.51
CA ARG A 222 -16.89 -3.81 -1.41
C ARG A 222 -18.19 -4.16 -0.70
N ASP A 223 -18.12 -4.72 0.51
CA ASP A 223 -19.29 -5.10 1.29
C ASP A 223 -20.09 -3.89 1.82
N SER A 224 -19.48 -2.69 1.89
CA SER A 224 -20.12 -1.44 2.33
C SER A 224 -20.73 -0.58 1.20
N LEU A 225 -20.59 -0.99 -0.07
CA LEU A 225 -21.01 -0.17 -1.22
C LEU A 225 -22.53 0.08 -1.35
N SER A 226 -23.36 -0.58 -0.53
CA SER A 226 -24.78 -0.25 -0.39
C SER A 226 -25.02 1.16 0.12
N ASP A 227 -24.15 1.62 1.03
CA ASP A 227 -24.29 2.84 1.83
C ASP A 227 -23.21 3.89 1.48
N THR A 228 -22.49 3.66 0.38
CA THR A 228 -21.43 4.52 -0.15
C THR A 228 -21.95 5.39 -1.29
N TYR A 229 -21.52 6.65 -1.34
CA TYR A 229 -21.87 7.63 -2.36
C TYR A 229 -20.66 8.03 -3.19
N LEU A 230 -20.92 8.33 -4.47
CA LEU A 230 -19.96 8.83 -5.44
C LEU A 230 -20.33 10.26 -5.83
N PHE A 231 -19.37 11.17 -5.67
CA PHE A 231 -19.46 12.57 -6.10
C PHE A 231 -18.42 12.85 -7.18
N GLY A 232 -18.61 13.92 -7.95
CA GLY A 232 -17.55 14.35 -8.88
C GLY A 232 -17.91 15.54 -9.76
N THR A 233 -16.87 16.07 -10.39
CA THR A 233 -16.88 17.17 -11.36
C THR A 233 -16.02 16.80 -12.58
N ALA A 234 -15.67 17.77 -13.44
CA ALA A 234 -14.75 17.55 -14.57
C ALA A 234 -13.27 17.35 -14.16
N ASP A 235 -12.92 17.74 -12.93
CA ASP A 235 -11.56 17.73 -12.39
C ASP A 235 -11.43 16.98 -11.05
N GLU A 236 -12.51 16.44 -10.49
CA GLU A 236 -12.53 15.77 -9.18
C GLU A 236 -13.47 14.56 -9.16
N LEU A 237 -13.06 13.47 -8.51
CA LEU A 237 -13.87 12.28 -8.23
C LEU A 237 -13.75 11.94 -6.74
N SER A 238 -14.86 11.71 -6.04
CA SER A 238 -14.86 11.35 -4.61
C SER A 238 -15.81 10.19 -4.30
N ILE A 239 -15.37 9.25 -3.47
CA ILE A 239 -16.11 8.09 -2.97
C ILE A 239 -16.13 8.19 -1.44
N SER A 240 -17.29 8.34 -0.82
CA SER A 240 -17.40 8.48 0.64
C SER A 240 -18.51 7.59 1.20
N GLY A 241 -18.22 6.86 2.27
CA GLY A 241 -19.07 5.81 2.86
C GLY A 241 -18.54 5.27 4.19
N PRO A 242 -19.08 4.15 4.68
CA PRO A 242 -18.75 3.64 6.02
C PRO A 242 -17.33 3.08 6.18
N GLU A 243 -16.73 2.51 5.13
CA GLU A 243 -15.40 1.87 5.16
C GLU A 243 -14.40 2.52 4.16
N VAL A 244 -14.84 3.51 3.38
CA VAL A 244 -14.00 4.26 2.42
C VAL A 244 -14.29 5.76 2.46
N ASP A 245 -13.24 6.56 2.43
CA ASP A 245 -13.29 7.99 2.11
C ASP A 245 -12.09 8.29 1.19
N PHE A 246 -12.36 8.54 -0.10
CA PHE A 246 -11.37 8.54 -1.17
C PHE A 246 -11.65 9.63 -2.20
N GLU A 247 -10.67 10.50 -2.47
CA GLU A 247 -10.77 11.67 -3.33
C GLU A 247 -9.61 11.68 -4.35
N VAL A 248 -9.91 12.01 -5.60
CA VAL A 248 -8.92 12.26 -6.66
C VAL A 248 -9.23 13.61 -7.31
N SER A 249 -8.44 14.64 -7.04
CA SER A 249 -8.61 16.00 -7.58
C SER A 249 -7.44 16.42 -8.48
N ARG A 250 -7.73 17.01 -9.65
CA ARG A 250 -6.72 17.41 -10.63
C ARG A 250 -6.11 18.76 -10.27
N GLN A 251 -4.79 18.77 -10.07
CA GLN A 251 -4.00 19.97 -9.83
C GLN A 251 -3.08 20.25 -11.02
N GLY A 252 -3.66 20.84 -12.07
CA GLY A 252 -2.97 21.14 -13.33
C GLY A 252 -2.59 19.86 -14.10
N SER A 253 -1.31 19.48 -14.08
CA SER A 253 -0.81 18.24 -14.69
C SER A 253 -0.63 17.08 -13.70
N ALA A 254 -0.88 17.32 -12.42
CA ALA A 254 -0.88 16.29 -11.37
C ALA A 254 -2.31 15.92 -10.97
N LEU A 255 -2.46 14.77 -10.31
CA LEU A 255 -3.63 14.42 -9.52
C LEU A 255 -3.19 14.44 -8.05
N LYS A 256 -3.97 15.06 -7.17
CA LYS A 256 -3.91 14.76 -5.74
C LYS A 256 -4.81 13.56 -5.50
N VAL A 257 -4.34 12.61 -4.71
CA VAL A 257 -5.15 11.49 -4.21
C VAL A 257 -5.16 11.55 -2.69
N THR A 258 -6.35 11.59 -2.11
CA THR A 258 -6.58 11.47 -0.67
C THR A 258 -7.29 10.12 -0.43
N TYR A 259 -6.79 9.32 0.50
CA TYR A 259 -7.54 8.21 1.11
C TYR A 259 -7.53 8.39 2.62
N ARG A 260 -8.66 8.12 3.26
CA ARG A 260 -8.83 8.09 4.71
C ARG A 260 -9.60 6.82 5.06
N ASP A 261 -9.27 6.22 6.19
CA ASP A 261 -10.07 5.15 6.78
C ASP A 261 -11.15 5.79 7.69
N PRO A 262 -12.44 5.68 7.34
CA PRO A 262 -13.54 6.24 8.12
C PRO A 262 -13.60 5.84 9.59
N SER A 263 -12.99 4.70 9.96
CA SER A 263 -13.02 4.12 11.29
C SER A 263 -11.86 4.60 12.18
N THR A 264 -10.78 5.13 11.59
CA THR A 264 -9.60 5.62 12.34
C THR A 264 -9.32 7.12 12.18
N ASP A 265 -9.88 7.81 11.19
CA ASP A 265 -9.79 9.28 11.09
C ASP A 265 -10.72 10.01 12.08
N SER A 266 -10.24 11.10 12.67
CA SER A 266 -10.96 11.94 13.62
C SER A 266 -11.95 12.93 12.99
N LEU A 267 -11.93 13.11 11.67
CA LEU A 267 -12.93 13.93 10.95
C LEU A 267 -14.34 13.35 11.13
N ILE A 268 -15.33 14.20 11.43
CA ILE A 268 -16.74 13.77 11.42
C ILE A 268 -17.25 13.62 9.98
N ALA A 269 -18.33 12.86 9.77
CA ALA A 269 -18.88 12.61 8.42
C ALA A 269 -19.23 13.91 7.65
N GLU A 270 -19.59 14.98 8.38
CA GLU A 270 -19.90 16.31 7.85
C GLU A 270 -18.65 17.10 7.39
N GLU A 271 -17.44 16.67 7.77
CA GLU A 271 -16.14 17.26 7.38
C GLU A 271 -15.42 16.45 6.28
N ARG A 272 -15.91 15.25 5.94
CA ARG A 272 -15.29 14.35 4.95
C ARG A 272 -15.67 14.68 3.51
N VAL A 273 -16.91 15.15 3.31
CA VAL A 273 -17.36 15.68 2.02
C VAL A 273 -17.14 17.20 2.03
N ASP A 274 -16.17 17.71 1.27
CA ASP A 274 -15.97 19.16 1.11
C ASP A 274 -17.06 19.79 0.22
N ILE A 275 -18.24 19.92 0.80
CA ILE A 275 -19.41 20.58 0.19
C ILE A 275 -19.27 22.11 0.10
N SER A 276 -18.06 22.69 0.25
CA SER A 276 -17.88 24.15 0.09
C SER A 276 -18.20 24.64 -1.33
N GLY A 277 -18.22 23.73 -2.32
CA GLY A 277 -18.79 23.97 -3.66
C GLY A 277 -20.27 23.59 -3.84
N VAL A 278 -20.83 22.69 -3.02
CA VAL A 278 -22.14 22.05 -3.27
C VAL A 278 -23.28 22.84 -2.59
N ALA A 279 -23.70 23.92 -3.25
CA ALA A 279 -24.70 24.85 -2.74
C ALA A 279 -26.16 24.37 -2.89
N ALA A 280 -26.59 23.36 -2.11
CA ALA A 280 -28.01 23.10 -1.87
C ALA A 280 -28.26 22.48 -0.47
N ALA A 281 -29.08 23.14 0.35
CA ALA A 281 -29.62 22.54 1.56
C ALA A 281 -30.67 21.46 1.22
N PRO A 282 -30.85 20.42 2.06
CA PRO A 282 -31.91 19.44 1.84
C PRO A 282 -33.30 20.12 1.84
N PRO A 283 -34.24 19.67 0.99
CA PRO A 283 -35.58 20.25 0.94
C PRO A 283 -36.34 20.00 2.26
N GLU A 284 -36.79 21.08 2.91
CA GLU A 284 -37.71 20.96 4.05
C GLU A 284 -39.01 20.26 3.62
N VAL A 285 -39.43 19.26 4.40
CA VAL A 285 -40.70 18.56 4.19
C VAL A 285 -41.83 19.37 4.84
N VAL A 286 -42.72 19.93 4.01
CA VAL A 286 -43.94 20.68 4.41
C VAL A 286 -45.11 20.26 3.53
#